data_AF-A0A1G9Y158-F1
#
_entry.id   AF-A0A1G9Y158-F1
#
_cell.length_a   1.000
_cell.length_b   1.000
_cell.length_c   1.000
_cell.angle_alpha   90.00
_cell.angle_beta   90.00
_cell.angle_gamma   90.00
#
_symmetry.space_group_name_H-M   'P 1'
#
loop_
_entity.id
_entity.type
_entity.pdbx_description
1 polymer ?
#
loop_
_entity_poly.entity_id
_entity_poly.type
_entity_poly.pdbx_seq_one_letter_code
_entity_poly.pdbx_strand_id
1 'polypeptide(L)' 'MRKLITVILRLSQHPGLQERGLLIDRLTDLEAEGIARDVPRRTVEAIRATRLKLRVEDLMPKMPLPRGH' A
#
# COMPACT_ATOMS: atom_id res chain seq x y z
N MET A 1 -11.53 -10.73 7.89
CA MET A 1 -10.46 -11.23 7.00
C MET A 1 -10.81 -11.11 5.51
N ARG A 2 -11.77 -11.87 4.95
CA ARG A 2 -12.09 -11.83 3.49
C ARG A 2 -12.47 -10.46 2.93
N LYS A 3 -13.27 -9.66 3.65
CA LYS A 3 -13.69 -8.31 3.21
C LYS A 3 -12.53 -7.31 3.09
N LEU A 4 -11.51 -7.40 3.95
CA LEU A 4 -10.37 -6.48 3.94
C LEU A 4 -9.47 -6.72 2.73
N ILE A 5 -9.21 -7.99 2.39
CA ILE A 5 -8.42 -8.37 1.22
C ILE A 5 -9.09 -7.88 -0.06
N THR A 6 -10.42 -8.02 -0.17
CA THR A 6 -11.18 -7.54 -1.34
C THR A 6 -11.16 -6.02 -1.47
N VAL A 7 -11.21 -5.27 -0.35
CA VAL A 7 -11.12 -3.80 -0.36
C VAL A 7 -9.72 -3.35 -0.80
N ILE A 8 -8.66 -3.97 -0.26
CA ILE A 8 -7.27 -3.69 -0.66
C ILE A 8 -7.05 -4.01 -2.14
N LEU A 9 -7.62 -5.12 -2.64
CA LEU A 9 -7.49 -5.54 -4.03
C LEU A 9 -8.19 -4.57 -5.01
N ARG A 10 -9.38 -4.06 -4.67
CA ARG A 10 -10.09 -3.08 -5.51
C ARG A 10 -9.42 -1.70 -5.49
N LEU A 11 -8.93 -1.25 -4.33
CA LEU A 11 -8.22 0.03 -4.20
C LEU A 11 -6.83 0.01 -4.86
N SER A 12 -6.18 -1.15 -4.93
CA SER A 12 -4.90 -1.30 -5.64
C SER A 12 -5.02 -1.27 -7.15
N GLN A 13 -6.24 -1.39 -7.71
CA GLN A 13 -6.41 -1.55 -9.15
C GLN A 13 -6.23 -0.27 -9.96
N HIS A 14 -6.35 0.95 -9.39
CA HIS A 14 -5.82 2.22 -9.92
C HIS A 14 -6.05 3.35 -8.88
N PRO A 15 -5.24 3.44 -7.81
CA PRO A 15 -5.42 4.53 -6.86
C PRO A 15 -4.83 5.82 -7.45
N GLY A 16 -5.64 6.87 -7.52
CA GLY A 16 -5.12 8.23 -7.72
C GLY A 16 -4.13 8.60 -6.61
N LEU A 17 -3.25 9.58 -6.82
CA LEU A 17 -2.20 9.95 -5.85
C LEU A 17 -2.74 10.17 -4.41
N GLN A 18 -3.95 10.72 -4.27
CA GLN A 18 -4.59 10.89 -2.95
C GLN A 18 -5.02 9.56 -2.30
N GLU A 19 -5.54 8.62 -3.08
CA GLU A 19 -5.93 7.29 -2.56
C GLU A 19 -4.71 6.46 -2.16
N ARG A 20 -3.56 6.68 -2.81
CA ARG A 20 -2.27 6.07 -2.43
C ARG A 20 -1.80 6.57 -1.06
N GLY A 21 -1.87 7.87 -0.82
CA GLY A 21 -1.57 8.45 0.49
C GLY A 21 -2.43 7.85 1.61
N LEU A 22 -3.74 7.73 1.38
CA LEU A 22 -4.67 7.11 2.33
C LEU A 22 -4.37 5.62 2.58
N LEU A 23 -3.97 4.88 1.54
CA LEU A 23 -3.56 3.48 1.67
C LEU A 23 -2.26 3.34 2.47
N ILE A 24 -1.28 4.22 2.27
CA ILE A 24 -0.01 4.23 3.02
C ILE A 24 -0.28 4.51 4.50
N ASP A 25 -1.15 5.47 4.79
CA ASP A 25 -1.57 5.82 6.14
C ASP A 25 -2.24 4.63 6.84
N ARG A 26 -3.21 4.01 6.17
CA ARG A 26 -3.93 2.85 6.70
C ARG A 26 -3.06 1.59 6.88
N LEU A 27 -2.07 1.39 6.03
CA LEU A 27 -1.07 0.32 6.22
C LEU A 27 -0.12 0.62 7.39
N THR A 28 0.10 1.89 7.71
CA THR A 28 0.90 2.30 8.87
C THR A 28 0.15 2.04 10.18
N ASP A 29 -1.15 2.36 10.23
CA ASP A 29 -2.01 1.97 11.35
C ASP A 29 -2.02 0.46 11.57
N LEU A 30 -2.21 -0.33 10.50
CA LEU A 30 -2.19 -1.79 10.58
C LEU A 30 -0.83 -2.37 11.01
N GLU A 31 0.28 -1.72 10.64
CA GLU A 31 1.62 -2.10 11.13
C GLU A 31 1.70 -1.87 12.65
N ALA A 32 1.25 -0.71 13.14
CA ALA A 32 1.25 -0.36 14.56
C ALA A 32 0.31 -1.25 15.39
N GLU A 33 -0.91 -1.49 14.92
CA GLU A 33 -1.87 -2.42 15.52
C GLU A 33 -1.32 -3.85 15.55
N GLY A 34 -0.65 -4.28 14.47
CA GLY A 34 -0.03 -5.59 14.39
C GLY A 34 1.06 -5.77 15.46
N ILE A 35 1.93 -4.78 15.61
CA ILE A 35 2.96 -4.77 16.66
C ILE A 35 2.33 -4.79 18.05
N ALA A 36 1.33 -3.94 18.29
CA ALA A 36 0.64 -3.84 19.59
C ALA A 36 -0.09 -5.14 19.98
N ARG A 37 -0.55 -5.91 18.99
CA ARG A 37 -1.28 -7.16 19.20
C ARG A 37 -0.40 -8.41 19.10
N ASP A 38 0.92 -8.23 19.02
CA ASP A 38 1.91 -9.30 18.87
C ASP A 38 1.57 -10.27 17.72
N VAL A 39 1.10 -9.72 16.59
CA VAL A 39 0.84 -10.55 15.41
C VAL A 39 2.16 -11.09 14.85
N PRO A 40 2.15 -12.24 14.16
CA PRO A 40 3.36 -12.85 13.65
C PRO A 40 4.21 -11.87 12.84
N ARG A 41 5.51 -11.83 13.14
CA ARG A 41 6.47 -10.92 12.49
C ARG A 41 6.37 -10.93 10.97
N ARG A 42 6.17 -12.11 10.37
CA ARG A 42 5.98 -12.28 8.92
C ARG A 42 4.80 -11.45 8.37
N THR A 43 3.73 -11.30 9.14
CA THR A 43 2.56 -10.50 8.78
C THR A 43 2.88 -9.01 8.82
N VAL A 44 3.55 -8.55 9.88
CA VAL A 44 4.01 -7.16 10.00
C VAL A 44 4.98 -6.80 8.87
N GLU A 45 5.91 -7.71 8.55
CA GLU A 45 6.87 -7.54 7.45
C GLU A 45 6.17 -7.49 6.08
N ALA A 46 5.11 -8.27 5.86
CA ALA A 46 4.32 -8.21 4.63
C ALA A 46 3.59 -6.86 4.49
N ILE A 47 3.04 -6.32 5.59
CA ILE A 47 2.42 -4.98 5.62
C ILE A 47 3.47 -3.91 5.30
N ARG A 48 4.64 -3.98 5.96
CA ARG A 48 5.76 -3.06 5.73
C ARG A 48 6.24 -3.08 4.27
N ALA A 49 6.43 -4.26 3.69
CA ALA A 49 6.85 -4.42 2.31
C ALA A 49 5.82 -3.84 1.32
N THR A 50 4.52 -4.03 1.61
CA THR A 50 3.43 -3.46 0.81
C THR A 50 3.42 -1.94 0.88
N ARG A 51 3.60 -1.35 2.07
CA ARG A 51 3.69 0.11 2.26
C ARG A 51 4.88 0.70 1.48
N LEU A 52 6.05 0.07 1.56
CA LEU A 52 7.25 0.49 0.84
C LEU A 52 7.03 0.47 -0.67
N LYS A 53 6.44 -0.62 -1.19
CA LYS A 53 6.14 -0.73 -2.61
C LYS A 53 5.19 0.38 -3.09
N LEU A 54 4.11 0.63 -2.35
CA LEU A 54 3.17 1.71 -2.68
C LEU A 54 3.82 3.09 -2.61
N ARG A 55 4.70 3.35 -1.64
CA ARG A 55 5.43 4.61 -1.52
C ARG A 55 6.42 4.83 -2.66
N VAL A 56 7.07 3.77 -3.15
CA VAL A 56 7.93 3.83 -4.34
C VAL A 56 7.10 4.08 -5.60
N GLU A 57 5.96 3.41 -5.75
CA GLU A 57 5.05 3.63 -6.88
C GLU A 57 4.41 5.04 -6.85
N ASP A 58 4.24 5.63 -5.67
CA ASP A 58 3.78 7.01 -5.46
C ASP A 58 4.87 8.05 -5.78
N LEU A 59 6.11 7.83 -5.33
CA LEU A 59 7.26 8.68 -5.63
C LEU A 59 7.73 8.58 -7.08
N MET A 60 7.44 7.46 -7.75
CA MET A 60 7.63 7.26 -9.18
C MET A 60 6.28 7.14 -9.88
N PRO A 61 5.47 8.23 -9.95
CA PRO A 61 4.34 8.22 -10.86
C PRO A 61 4.96 8.01 -12.24
N LYS A 62 4.68 6.87 -12.87
CA LYS A 62 5.11 6.58 -14.25
C LYS A 62 4.84 7.83 -15.07
N MET A 63 5.88 8.60 -15.38
CA MET A 63 5.82 9.57 -16.45
C MET A 63 5.40 8.76 -17.66
N PRO A 64 4.30 9.10 -18.36
CA PRO A 64 4.23 8.72 -19.75
C PRO A 64 5.42 9.44 -20.39
N LEU A 65 6.52 8.71 -20.63
CA LEU A 65 7.56 9.17 -21.54
C LEU A 65 6.82 9.56 -22.82
N PRO A 66 6.88 10.82 -23.27
CA PRO A 66 6.32 11.16 -24.57
C PRO A 66 7.12 10.33 -25.56
N ARG A 67 6.47 9.33 -26.17
CA ARG A 67 6.96 8.74 -27.42
C ARG A 67 6.86 9.85 -28.46
N GLY A 68 7.88 10.70 -28.51
CA GLY A 68 8.25 11.41 -29.71
C GLY A 68 9.01 10.43 -30.59
N HIS A 69 8.35 9.93 -31.62
CA HIS A 69 8.73 10.05 -33.04
C HIS A 69 7.79 9.16 -33.86
#